data_AF-A0A936KXD9-F1
#
_entry.id   AF-A0A936KXD9-F1
#
_cell.length_a   1.000
_cell.length_b   1.000
_cell.length_c   1.000
_cell.angle_alpha   90.00
_cell.angle_beta   90.00
_cell.angle_gamma   90.00
#
_symmetry.space_group_name_H-M   'P 1'
#
loop_
_entity.id
_entity.type
_entity.pdbx_description
1 polymer ?
#
loop_
_entity_poly.entity_id
_entity_poly.type
_entity_poly.pdbx_seq_one_letter_code
_entity_poly.pdbx_strand_id
1 'polypeptide(L)'
;MRITALNIWKDEKHSSQKGESKLVNIIGHKTCNILYSNSHYISFEFVATGYQSSQKKQYAYWLEGYTNKKFYVGNERKATFTNLNPGTYTFHVIAANCDGYWTEQGDSHTFTIIPPWWKTWWFKILSSVIFAFLLLLIYYIRIIRIKQQNKLLESTVEIRTKDLIQANNEIKTQNSIINAKNEELFTTLETKDKLISIIAHDLKNPT
;
A
#
# COMPACT_ATOMS: atom_id res chain seq x y z
N MET A 1 8.92 28.43 42.88
CA MET A 1 7.85 27.61 42.27
C MET A 1 8.51 26.41 41.60
N ARG A 2 7.88 25.23 41.56
CA ARG A 2 8.49 24.05 40.95
C ARG A 2 7.46 23.20 40.19
N ILE A 3 7.78 22.79 38.98
CA ILE A 3 7.05 21.76 38.25
C ILE A 3 7.38 20.42 38.92
N THR A 4 6.34 19.73 39.41
CA THR A 4 6.51 18.51 40.22
C THR A 4 6.34 17.24 39.43
N ALA A 5 5.51 17.25 38.39
CA ALA A 5 5.33 16.09 37.53
C ALA A 5 4.94 16.50 36.10
N LEU A 6 5.43 15.73 35.13
CA LEU A 6 4.92 15.70 33.77
C LEU A 6 4.27 14.35 33.52
N ASN A 7 2.95 14.40 33.33
CA ASN A 7 2.11 13.25 33.09
C ASN A 7 1.73 13.23 31.61
N ILE A 8 2.34 12.32 30.86
CA ILE A 8 1.99 12.09 29.46
C ILE A 8 1.08 10.89 29.44
N TRP A 9 -0.05 11.03 28.76
CA TRP A 9 -0.86 9.86 28.54
C TRP A 9 -1.38 9.71 27.11
N LYS A 10 -1.61 8.43 26.80
CA LYS A 10 -1.98 7.92 25.50
C LYS A 10 -3.40 7.42 25.64
N ASP A 11 -4.30 7.90 24.78
CA ASP A 11 -5.69 7.47 24.83
C ASP A 11 -5.77 6.02 24.37
N GLU A 12 -6.19 5.13 25.27
CA GLU A 12 -6.82 3.86 24.90
C GLU A 12 -8.29 4.01 25.23
N LYS A 13 -9.07 4.47 24.25
CA LYS A 13 -10.52 4.36 24.33
C LYS A 13 -10.86 2.88 24.45
N HIS A 14 -11.47 2.54 25.59
CA HIS A 14 -11.84 1.21 26.08
C HIS A 14 -10.77 0.49 26.91
N SER A 15 -10.66 0.83 28.20
CA SER A 15 -10.68 -0.17 29.28
C SER A 15 -10.62 0.51 30.66
N SER A 16 -11.38 -0.01 31.62
CA SER A 16 -11.23 0.27 33.06
C SER A 16 -9.93 -0.31 33.63
N GLN A 17 -8.82 -0.21 32.89
CA GLN A 17 -7.50 -0.74 33.24
C GLN A 17 -6.46 0.33 32.90
N LYS A 18 -6.03 1.05 33.96
CA LYS A 18 -4.68 1.59 34.16
C LYS A 18 -3.89 1.89 32.87
N GLY A 19 -4.24 2.99 32.19
CA GLY A 19 -3.45 3.50 31.07
C GLY A 19 -1.98 3.66 31.48
N GLU A 20 -1.07 3.29 30.58
CA GLU A 20 0.37 3.37 30.81
C GLU A 20 0.78 4.82 31.06
N SER A 21 0.73 5.25 32.32
CA SER A 21 1.23 6.53 32.77
C SER A 21 2.76 6.46 32.76
N LYS A 22 3.40 6.98 31.72
CA LYS A 22 4.83 7.22 31.79
C LYS A 22 5.05 8.48 32.62
N LEU A 23 5.20 8.29 33.93
CA LEU A 23 5.58 9.35 34.85
C LEU A 23 7.03 9.71 34.56
N VAL A 24 7.25 10.82 33.88
CA VAL A 24 8.59 11.39 33.75
C VAL A 24 8.74 12.37 34.91
N ASN A 25 9.43 11.92 35.97
CA ASN A 25 9.66 12.73 37.15
C ASN A 25 10.72 13.80 36.81
N ILE A 26 10.30 15.03 36.54
CA ILE A 26 11.19 16.14 36.18
C ILE A 26 11.76 16.74 37.48
N ILE A 27 12.63 15.99 38.17
CA ILE A 27 13.31 16.50 39.35
C ILE A 27 14.53 17.32 38.91
N GLY A 28 14.35 18.63 38.80
CA GLY A 28 15.40 19.60 39.09
C GLY A 28 16.47 19.89 38.03
N HIS A 29 16.30 19.45 36.78
CA HIS A 29 17.18 19.86 35.69
C HIS A 29 16.37 20.28 34.47
N LYS A 30 16.86 21.28 33.72
CA LYS A 30 16.37 21.71 32.39
C LYS A 30 16.60 20.59 31.36
N THR A 31 16.05 19.41 31.57
CA THR A 31 16.22 18.27 30.68
C THR A 31 15.22 18.36 29.56
N CYS A 32 15.73 18.51 28.33
CA CYS A 32 14.95 18.37 27.12
C CYS A 32 14.43 16.94 27.03
N ASN A 33 13.11 16.75 27.19
CA ASN A 33 12.47 15.46 27.04
C ASN A 33 11.95 15.30 25.61
N ILE A 34 12.32 14.20 24.97
CA ILE A 34 11.84 13.81 23.64
C ILE A 34 10.56 13.00 23.79
N LEU A 35 9.47 13.52 23.24
CA LEU A 35 8.15 12.89 23.24
C LEU A 35 7.82 12.40 21.83
N TYR A 36 7.21 11.23 21.74
CA TYR A 36 6.72 10.71 20.46
C TYR A 36 5.29 11.22 20.23
N SER A 37 5.02 11.72 19.03
CA SER A 37 3.73 12.29 18.58
C SER A 37 2.48 11.38 18.71
N ASN A 38 2.57 10.22 19.33
CA ASN A 38 1.45 9.31 19.55
C ASN A 38 0.64 9.62 20.82
N SER A 39 1.12 10.54 21.67
CA SER A 39 0.37 11.06 22.82
C SER A 39 -0.62 12.13 22.38
N HIS A 40 -1.90 11.93 22.66
CA HIS A 40 -2.96 12.88 22.31
C HIS A 40 -3.11 14.00 23.33
N TYR A 41 -2.61 13.80 24.55
CA TYR A 41 -2.70 14.74 25.65
C TYR A 41 -1.42 14.75 26.50
N ILE A 42 -1.01 15.95 26.90
CA ILE A 42 0.13 16.20 27.77
C ILE A 42 -0.38 17.03 28.95
N SER A 43 -0.20 16.51 30.16
CA SER A 43 -0.59 17.19 31.39
C SER A 43 0.63 17.54 32.24
N PHE A 44 0.70 18.79 32.68
CA PHE A 44 1.69 19.29 33.62
C PHE A 44 1.05 19.48 34.99
N GLU A 45 1.70 18.98 36.04
CA GLU A 45 1.33 19.23 37.43
C GLU A 45 2.44 20.04 38.11
N PHE A 46 2.03 21.12 38.77
CA PHE A 46 2.95 22.10 39.35
C PHE A 46 2.50 22.54 40.74
N VAL A 47 3.49 22.88 41.57
CA VAL A 47 3.25 23.39 42.93
C VAL A 47 4.20 24.54 43.23
N ALA A 48 3.64 25.62 43.78
CA ALA A 48 4.44 26.67 44.38
C ALA A 48 4.82 26.27 45.81
N THR A 49 6.09 25.92 46.02
CA THR A 49 6.69 25.66 47.34
C THR A 49 6.61 26.91 48.21
N GLY A 50 5.81 26.88 49.27
CA GLY A 50 5.67 27.95 50.25
C GLY A 50 4.60 27.60 51.29
N TYR A 51 4.92 27.79 52.57
CA TYR A 51 4.18 27.26 53.74
C TYR A 51 2.84 27.97 54.04
N GLN A 52 2.64 29.19 53.53
CA GLN A 52 1.39 29.93 53.75
C GLN A 52 0.27 29.42 52.86
N SER A 53 -0.86 29.06 53.50
CA SER A 53 -2.13 28.55 52.97
C SER A 53 -2.17 28.19 51.48
N SER A 54 -2.14 26.89 51.22
CA SER A 54 -2.33 26.25 49.91
C SER A 54 -3.63 26.63 49.19
N GLN A 55 -4.62 27.24 49.88
CA GLN A 55 -5.96 27.48 49.32
C GLN A 55 -6.11 28.83 48.61
N LYS A 56 -5.18 29.77 48.76
CA LYS A 56 -5.29 31.13 48.18
C LYS A 56 -4.28 31.44 47.07
N LYS A 57 -3.45 30.46 46.66
CA LYS A 57 -2.47 30.69 45.59
C LYS A 57 -3.16 30.73 44.24
N GLN A 58 -2.79 31.71 43.43
CA GLN A 58 -3.25 31.81 42.04
C GLN A 58 -2.12 31.40 41.10
N TYR A 59 -2.46 30.71 40.03
CA TYR A 59 -1.52 30.22 39.03
C TYR A 59 -1.86 30.76 37.65
N ALA A 60 -0.83 30.97 36.86
CA ALA A 60 -0.97 31.21 35.44
C ALA A 60 0.10 30.46 34.67
N TYR A 61 -0.26 29.96 33.49
CA TYR A 61 0.64 29.20 32.63
C TYR A 61 0.49 29.59 31.17
N TRP A 62 1.51 29.32 30.37
CA TRP A 62 1.45 29.39 28.91
C TRP A 62 2.38 28.35 28.29
N LEU A 63 2.15 28.07 27.01
CA LEU A 63 2.94 27.10 26.25
C LEU A 63 3.51 27.80 25.02
N GLU A 64 4.77 28.20 25.13
CA GLU A 64 5.53 28.74 24.02
C GLU A 64 5.66 27.68 22.91
N GLY A 65 5.40 28.09 21.67
CA GLY A 65 5.28 27.18 20.52
C GLY A 65 3.84 26.73 20.22
N TYR A 66 2.89 26.92 21.14
CA TYR A 66 1.45 26.70 20.90
C TYR A 66 0.66 28.01 21.01
N THR A 67 0.74 28.68 22.16
CA THR A 67 0.15 30.00 22.38
C THR A 67 0.97 30.79 23.38
N ASN A 68 1.34 32.01 23.00
CA ASN A 68 2.11 32.92 23.86
C ASN A 68 1.23 33.68 24.86
N LYS A 69 -0.06 33.33 24.96
CA LYS A 69 -1.00 33.94 25.91
C LYS A 69 -0.99 33.20 27.24
N LYS A 70 -0.91 33.96 28.33
CA LYS A 70 -1.05 33.45 29.71
C LYS A 70 -2.51 33.08 30.01
N PHE A 71 -2.73 31.88 30.51
CA PHE A 71 -4.00 31.42 31.08
C PHE A 71 -3.93 31.52 32.59
N TYR A 72 -4.88 32.25 33.19
CA TYR A 72 -5.02 32.40 34.62
C TYR A 72 -6.03 31.37 35.12
N VAL A 73 -5.61 30.46 36.00
CA VAL A 73 -6.40 29.27 36.38
C VAL A 73 -6.70 29.19 37.87
N GLY A 74 -6.55 30.30 38.59
CA GLY A 74 -6.82 30.34 40.03
C GLY A 74 -5.97 29.32 40.77
N ASN A 75 -6.58 28.45 41.58
CA ASN A 75 -5.87 27.44 42.37
C ASN A 75 -5.70 26.09 41.65
N GLU A 76 -6.00 26.01 40.35
CA GLU A 76 -5.78 24.78 39.58
C GLU A 76 -4.28 24.53 39.38
N ARG A 77 -3.86 23.29 39.66
CA ARG A 77 -2.45 22.86 39.63
C ARG A 77 -2.11 21.98 38.44
N LYS A 78 -3.05 21.83 37.51
CA LYS A 78 -2.95 20.96 36.36
C LYS A 78 -3.20 21.77 35.10
N ALA A 79 -2.29 21.68 34.13
CA ALA A 79 -2.48 22.22 32.79
C ALA A 79 -2.49 21.06 31.79
N THR A 80 -3.51 20.97 30.94
CA THR A 80 -3.61 19.89 29.95
C THR A 80 -3.64 20.49 28.54
N PHE A 81 -2.76 20.00 27.68
CA PHE A 81 -2.68 20.37 26.27
C PHE A 81 -2.98 19.15 25.41
N THR A 82 -3.81 19.32 24.40
CA THR A 82 -4.23 18.26 23.49
C THR A 82 -3.81 18.57 22.06
N ASN A 83 -3.54 17.53 21.28
CA ASN A 83 -3.30 17.65 19.84
C ASN A 83 -2.17 18.64 19.46
N LEU A 84 -1.05 18.57 20.18
CA LEU A 84 0.13 19.36 19.85
C LEU A 84 0.83 18.77 18.62
N ASN A 85 1.14 19.63 17.66
CA ASN A 85 1.87 19.22 16.46
C ASN A 85 3.32 18.86 16.80
N PRO A 86 4.03 18.12 15.93
CA PRO A 86 5.47 17.90 16.09
C PRO A 86 6.24 19.23 16.09
N GLY A 87 7.10 19.43 17.08
CA GLY A 87 7.78 20.70 17.31
C GLY A 87 8.40 20.79 18.70
N THR A 88 9.11 21.88 18.97
CA THR A 88 9.68 22.18 20.29
C THR A 88 8.79 23.17 21.03
N TYR A 89 8.48 22.86 22.28
CA TYR A 89 7.59 23.64 23.13
C TYR A 89 8.26 23.94 24.46
N THR A 90 7.97 25.11 25.03
CA THR A 90 8.39 25.47 26.39
C THR A 90 7.16 25.79 27.23
N PHE A 91 6.89 24.93 28.21
CA PHE A 91 5.86 25.18 29.21
C PHE A 91 6.40 26.16 30.25
N HIS A 92 5.63 27.20 30.54
CA HIS A 92 5.97 28.21 31.54
C HIS A 92 4.85 28.32 32.56
N VAL A 93 5.22 28.48 33.83
CA VAL A 93 4.26 28.63 34.92
C VAL A 93 4.72 29.67 35.93
N ILE A 94 3.81 30.54 36.34
CA ILE A 94 3.98 31.56 37.38
C ILE A 94 2.90 31.42 38.44
N ALA A 95 3.18 31.91 39.64
CA ALA A 95 2.23 31.94 40.75
C ALA A 95 2.16 33.34 41.35
N ALA A 96 0.98 33.74 41.80
CA ALA A 96 0.78 34.92 42.62
C ALA A 96 0.94 34.59 44.10
N ASN A 97 1.56 35.51 44.85
CA ASN A 97 1.59 35.49 46.30
C ASN A 97 0.23 35.86 46.89
N CYS A 98 0.07 35.68 48.22
CA CYS A 98 -1.17 35.98 48.94
C CYS A 98 -1.63 37.44 48.78
N ASP A 99 -0.70 38.35 48.50
CA ASP A 99 -0.93 39.78 48.29
C ASP A 99 -1.30 40.12 46.82
N GLY A 100 -1.52 39.12 45.97
CA GLY A 100 -1.92 39.28 44.56
C GLY A 100 -0.76 39.61 43.60
N TYR A 101 0.46 39.76 44.11
CA TYR A 101 1.64 39.99 43.26
C TYR A 101 2.11 38.71 42.58
N TRP A 102 2.22 38.75 41.25
CA TRP A 102 2.76 37.67 40.44
C TRP A 102 4.27 37.59 40.56
N THR A 103 4.80 36.39 40.76
CA THR A 103 6.24 36.16 40.76
C THR A 103 6.77 36.28 39.34
N GLU A 104 7.76 37.15 39.11
CA GLU A 104 8.40 37.30 37.79
C GLU A 104 9.31 36.11 37.46
N GLN A 105 9.93 35.49 38.47
CA GLN A 105 10.70 34.25 38.35
C GLN A 105 9.78 33.02 38.48
N GLY A 106 9.16 32.66 37.35
CA GLY A 106 8.44 31.41 37.18
C GLY A 106 9.35 30.19 37.01
N ASP A 107 8.74 29.02 36.77
CA ASP A 107 9.44 27.80 36.36
C ASP A 107 9.11 27.48 34.90
N SER A 108 10.04 26.86 34.18
CA SER A 108 9.84 26.49 32.78
C SER A 108 10.45 25.15 32.41
N HIS A 109 9.79 24.44 31.50
CA HIS A 109 10.21 23.13 31.01
C HIS A 109 10.09 23.03 29.50
N THR A 110 11.22 22.76 28.83
CA THR A 110 11.28 22.57 27.38
C THR A 110 11.21 21.09 27.01
N PHE A 111 10.36 20.76 26.05
CA PHE A 111 10.20 19.41 25.51
C PHE A 111 10.00 19.46 23.98
N THR A 112 10.36 18.37 23.30
CA THR A 112 10.27 18.28 21.84
C THR A 112 9.40 17.08 21.45
N ILE A 113 8.38 17.32 20.62
CA ILE A 113 7.53 16.29 20.04
C ILE A 113 8.09 15.91 18.67
N ILE A 114 8.61 14.69 18.54
CA ILE A 114 9.17 14.18 17.28
C ILE A 114 8.04 13.59 16.41
N PRO A 115 8.02 13.87 15.09
CA PRO A 115 7.05 13.30 14.19
C PRO A 115 7.19 11.77 14.10
N PRO A 116 6.10 11.04 13.82
CA PRO A 116 6.17 9.60 13.61
C PRO A 116 7.10 9.25 12.43
N TRP A 117 7.90 8.20 12.57
CA TRP A 117 8.88 7.77 11.55
C TRP A 117 8.26 7.48 10.17
N TRP A 118 7.01 7.05 10.13
CA TRP A 118 6.22 6.78 8.92
C TRP A 118 5.76 8.04 8.18
N LYS A 119 5.85 9.24 8.81
CA LYS A 119 5.62 10.53 8.14
C LYS A 119 6.89 11.13 7.52
N THR A 120 8.04 10.50 7.72
CA THR A 120 9.31 10.99 7.18
C THR A 120 9.40 10.84 5.66
N TRP A 121 10.16 11.73 5.02
CA TRP A 121 10.31 11.75 3.56
C TRP A 121 10.96 10.48 3.01
N TRP A 122 11.95 9.91 3.71
CA TRP A 122 12.62 8.68 3.28
C TRP A 122 11.64 7.49 3.21
N PHE A 123 10.69 7.41 4.15
CA PHE A 123 9.68 6.34 4.16
C PHE A 123 8.72 6.45 2.97
N LYS A 124 8.33 7.68 2.59
CA LYS A 124 7.51 7.92 1.39
C LYS A 124 8.24 7.49 0.12
N ILE A 125 9.53 7.83 0.01
CA ILE A 125 10.36 7.42 -1.12
C ILE A 125 10.45 5.90 -1.18
N LEU A 126 10.76 5.25 -0.05
CA LEU A 126 10.89 3.79 0.02
C LEU A 126 9.57 3.09 -0.35
N SER A 127 8.44 3.58 0.17
CA SER A 127 7.11 3.06 -0.18
C SER A 127 6.81 3.22 -1.67
N SER A 128 7.19 4.36 -2.27
CA SER A 128 7.02 4.59 -3.71
C SER A 128 7.88 3.64 -4.54
N VAL A 129 9.13 3.41 -4.14
CA VAL A 129 10.05 2.46 -4.80
C VAL A 129 9.50 1.03 -4.72
N ILE A 130 9.03 0.59 -3.56
CA ILE A 130 8.44 -0.74 -3.39
C ILE A 130 7.20 -0.90 -4.28
N PHE A 131 6.36 0.13 -4.35
CA PHE A 131 5.17 0.12 -5.21
C PHE A 131 5.54 0.03 -6.70
N ALA A 132 6.52 0.83 -7.15
CA ALA A 132 7.02 0.77 -8.51
C ALA A 132 7.66 -0.58 -8.84
N PHE A 133 8.42 -1.15 -7.91
CA PHE A 133 9.01 -2.48 -8.06
C PHE A 133 7.95 -3.57 -8.21
N LEU A 134 6.87 -3.52 -7.42
CA LEU A 134 5.76 -4.45 -7.52
C LEU A 134 5.07 -4.37 -8.90
N LEU A 135 4.86 -3.16 -9.42
CA LEU A 135 4.28 -2.96 -10.76
C LEU A 135 5.19 -3.54 -11.85
N LEU A 136 6.50 -3.28 -11.79
CA LEU A 136 7.47 -3.83 -12.73
C LEU A 136 7.52 -5.36 -12.66
N LEU A 137 7.45 -5.94 -11.46
CA LEU A 137 7.44 -7.38 -11.25
C LEU A 137 6.20 -8.03 -11.90
N ILE A 138 5.01 -7.46 -11.67
CA ILE A 138 3.76 -7.93 -12.27
C ILE A 138 3.83 -7.83 -13.80
N TYR A 139 4.35 -6.72 -14.32
CA TYR A 139 4.54 -6.50 -15.76
C TYR A 139 5.49 -7.55 -16.37
N TYR A 140 6.62 -7.81 -15.73
CA TYR A 140 7.61 -8.78 -16.18
C TYR A 140 7.05 -10.21 -16.20
N ILE A 141 6.34 -10.62 -15.13
CA ILE A 141 5.68 -11.93 -15.07
C ILE A 141 4.64 -12.07 -16.19
N ARG A 142 3.88 -11.01 -16.48
CA ARG A 142 2.88 -11.01 -17.55
C ARG A 142 3.52 -11.21 -18.93
N ILE A 143 4.63 -10.54 -19.21
CA ILE A 143 5.37 -10.72 -20.47
C ILE A 143 5.85 -12.16 -20.63
N ILE A 144 6.43 -12.75 -19.58
CA ILE A 144 6.94 -14.12 -19.65
C ILE A 144 5.81 -15.10 -19.97
N ARG A 145 4.64 -14.94 -19.32
CA ARG A 145 3.46 -15.78 -19.59
C ARG A 145 2.97 -15.65 -21.03
N ILE A 146 2.88 -14.43 -21.55
CA ILE A 146 2.48 -14.18 -22.94
C ILE A 146 3.48 -14.83 -23.91
N LYS A 147 4.78 -14.69 -23.66
CA LYS A 147 5.81 -15.28 -24.51
C LYS A 147 5.76 -16.81 -24.51
N GLN A 148 5.45 -17.43 -23.37
CA GLN A 148 5.25 -18.88 -23.29
C GLN A 148 4.01 -19.33 -24.05
N GLN A 149 2.89 -18.61 -23.93
CA GLN A 149 1.66 -18.91 -24.66
C GLN A 149 1.85 -18.79 -26.18
N ASN A 150 2.56 -17.75 -26.64
CA ASN A 150 2.84 -17.57 -28.06
C ASN A 150 3.69 -18.72 -28.63
N LYS A 151 4.71 -19.19 -27.91
CA LYS A 151 5.51 -20.35 -28.34
C LYS A 151 4.70 -21.64 -28.45
N LEU A 152 3.79 -21.87 -27.50
CA LEU A 152 2.88 -23.02 -27.56
C LEU A 152 1.90 -22.91 -28.73
N LEU A 153 1.43 -21.70 -29.02
CA LEU A 153 0.54 -21.44 -30.13
C LEU A 153 1.26 -21.63 -31.47
N GLU A 154 2.48 -21.10 -31.62
CA GLU A 154 3.31 -21.25 -32.82
C GLU A 154 3.59 -22.73 -33.13
N SER A 155 4.01 -23.51 -32.12
CA SER A 155 4.24 -24.94 -32.29
C SER A 155 2.97 -25.72 -32.64
N THR A 156 1.83 -25.37 -32.03
CA THR A 156 0.54 -25.97 -32.37
C THR A 156 0.12 -25.65 -33.80
N VAL A 157 0.28 -24.40 -34.23
CA VAL A 157 -0.02 -23.96 -35.59
C VAL A 157 0.87 -24.71 -36.57
N GLU A 158 2.18 -24.81 -36.33
CA GLU A 158 3.11 -25.52 -37.21
C GLU A 158 2.73 -27.00 -37.38
N ILE A 159 2.39 -27.70 -36.29
CA ILE A 159 1.93 -29.09 -36.34
C ILE A 159 0.65 -29.21 -37.17
N ARG A 160 -0.34 -28.36 -36.92
CA ARG A 160 -1.61 -28.37 -37.67
C ARG A 160 -1.41 -28.02 -39.14
N THR A 161 -0.50 -27.12 -39.45
CA THR A 161 -0.16 -26.78 -40.84
C THR A 161 0.50 -27.96 -41.55
N LYS A 162 1.38 -28.72 -40.89
CA LYS A 162 1.96 -29.95 -41.46
C LYS A 162 0.88 -31.02 -41.73
N ASP A 163 -0.01 -31.26 -40.78
CA ASP A 163 -1.11 -32.21 -40.93
C ASP A 163 -2.04 -31.81 -42.10
N LEU A 164 -2.37 -30.52 -42.21
CA LEU A 164 -3.20 -30.00 -43.30
C LEU A 164 -2.52 -30.13 -44.66
N ILE A 165 -1.22 -29.84 -44.75
CA ILE A 165 -0.46 -30.01 -46.00
C ILE A 165 -0.43 -31.48 -46.39
N GLN A 166 -0.24 -32.40 -45.44
CA GLN A 166 -0.26 -33.83 -45.69
C GLN A 166 -1.62 -34.30 -46.21
N ALA A 167 -2.70 -33.96 -45.51
CA ALA A 167 -4.06 -34.32 -45.93
C ALA A 167 -4.41 -33.75 -47.32
N ASN A 168 -3.98 -32.52 -47.61
CA ASN A 168 -4.22 -31.88 -48.91
C ASN A 168 -3.42 -32.58 -50.03
N ASN A 169 -2.19 -33.00 -49.76
CA ASN A 169 -1.40 -33.81 -50.70
C ASN A 169 -2.06 -35.17 -50.95
N GLU A 170 -2.56 -35.85 -49.92
CA GLU A 170 -3.29 -37.11 -50.03
C GLU A 170 -4.55 -36.96 -50.91
N ILE A 171 -5.37 -35.94 -50.65
CA ILE A 171 -6.54 -35.63 -51.48
C ILE A 171 -6.14 -35.39 -52.94
N LYS A 172 -5.03 -34.67 -53.18
CA LYS A 172 -4.53 -34.43 -54.54
C LYS A 172 -4.13 -35.73 -55.23
N THR A 173 -3.47 -36.65 -54.52
CA THR A 173 -3.15 -37.98 -55.08
C THR A 173 -4.40 -38.79 -55.37
N GLN A 174 -5.38 -38.79 -54.47
CA GLN A 174 -6.65 -39.49 -54.70
C GLN A 174 -7.38 -38.94 -55.93
N ASN A 175 -7.45 -37.62 -56.09
CA ASN A 175 -8.04 -37.00 -57.27
C ASN A 175 -7.32 -37.41 -58.56
N SER A 176 -5.98 -37.46 -58.57
CA SER A 176 -5.25 -37.96 -59.74
C SER A 176 -5.54 -39.42 -60.06
N ILE A 177 -5.68 -40.27 -59.03
CA ILE A 177 -6.00 -41.71 -59.20
C ILE A 177 -7.43 -41.88 -59.72
N ILE A 178 -8.39 -41.12 -59.17
CA ILE A 178 -9.78 -41.13 -59.63
C ILE A 178 -9.85 -40.70 -61.09
N ASN A 179 -9.15 -39.63 -61.48
CA ASN A 179 -9.12 -39.16 -62.86
C ASN A 179 -8.51 -40.20 -63.81
N ALA A 180 -7.38 -40.81 -63.43
CA ALA A 180 -6.78 -41.90 -64.21
C ALA A 180 -7.72 -43.11 -64.35
N LYS A 181 -8.40 -43.51 -63.27
CA LYS A 181 -9.42 -44.58 -63.32
C LYS A 181 -10.61 -44.22 -64.20
N ASN A 182 -11.05 -42.96 -64.19
CA ASN A 182 -12.12 -42.49 -65.05
C ASN A 182 -11.70 -42.59 -66.52
N GLU A 183 -10.48 -42.16 -66.87
CA GLU A 183 -9.92 -42.32 -68.22
C GLU A 183 -9.85 -43.80 -68.64
N GLU A 184 -9.37 -44.68 -67.75
CA GLU A 184 -9.33 -46.13 -67.98
C GLU A 184 -10.74 -46.72 -68.20
N LEU A 185 -11.73 -46.29 -67.41
CA LEU A 185 -13.13 -46.69 -67.60
C LEU A 185 -13.67 -46.24 -68.96
N PHE A 186 -13.40 -45.00 -69.38
CA PHE A 186 -13.85 -44.50 -70.68
C PHE A 186 -13.30 -45.32 -71.84
N THR A 187 -12.00 -45.64 -71.82
CA THR A 187 -11.38 -46.49 -72.87
C THR A 187 -11.92 -47.92 -72.86
N THR A 188 -12.22 -48.47 -71.68
CA THR A 188 -12.85 -49.79 -71.54
C THR A 188 -14.26 -49.83 -72.11
N LEU A 189 -15.03 -48.76 -71.94
CA LEU A 189 -16.37 -48.65 -72.53
C LEU A 189 -16.29 -48.52 -74.05
N GLU A 190 -15.41 -47.66 -74.57
CA GLU A 190 -15.21 -47.49 -76.01
C GLU A 190 -14.79 -48.80 -76.70
N THR A 191 -13.85 -49.53 -76.10
CA THR A 191 -13.43 -50.84 -76.62
C THR A 191 -14.57 -51.86 -76.61
N LYS A 192 -15.41 -51.89 -75.57
CA LYS A 192 -16.61 -52.74 -75.52
C LYS A 192 -17.60 -52.38 -76.63
N ASP A 193 -17.91 -51.10 -76.82
CA ASP A 193 -18.85 -50.65 -77.86
C ASP A 193 -18.35 -51.00 -79.26
N LYS A 194 -17.05 -50.83 -79.51
CA LYS A 194 -16.40 -51.21 -80.76
C LYS A 194 -16.48 -52.72 -81.01
N LEU A 195 -16.24 -53.55 -79.99
CA LEU A 195 -16.36 -55.01 -80.08
C LEU A 195 -17.80 -55.45 -80.38
N ILE A 196 -18.78 -54.87 -79.69
CA ILE A 196 -20.20 -55.14 -79.92
C ILE A 196 -20.58 -54.77 -81.36
N SER A 197 -20.12 -53.63 -81.87
CA SER A 197 -20.36 -53.20 -83.24
C SER A 197 -19.79 -54.18 -84.27
N ILE A 198 -18.55 -54.66 -84.07
CA ILE A 198 -17.92 -55.66 -84.96
C ILE A 198 -18.71 -56.97 -84.95
N ILE A 199 -19.06 -57.50 -83.76
CA ILE A 199 -19.83 -58.74 -83.63
C ILE A 199 -21.22 -58.58 -84.25
N ALA A 200 -21.89 -57.46 -84.02
CA ALA A 200 -23.20 -57.17 -84.60
C ALA A 200 -23.15 -57.03 -86.13
N HIS A 201 -22.06 -56.44 -86.67
CA HIS A 201 -21.82 -56.35 -88.09
C HIS A 201 -21.65 -57.75 -88.72
N ASP A 202 -20.84 -58.61 -88.10
CA ASP A 202 -20.60 -59.98 -88.55
C ASP A 202 -21.86 -60.87 -88.46
N LEU A 203 -22.68 -60.70 -87.42
CA LEU A 203 -23.93 -61.45 -87.25
C LEU A 203 -25.02 -61.06 -88.26
N LYS A 204 -25.01 -59.83 -88.78
CA LYS A 204 -26.06 -59.31 -89.67
C LYS A 204 -25.81 -59.66 -91.15
N ASN A 205 -24.59 -60.07 -91.49
CA ASN A 205 -24.21 -60.57 -92.81
C ASN A 205 -23.75 -62.04 -92.71
N PRO A 206 -24.66 -63.00 -92.51
CA PRO A 206 -24.27 -64.40 -92.55
C PRO A 206 -23.86 -64.75 -93.99
N THR A 207 -22.65 -65.30 -94.14
CA THR A 207 -22.25 -66.07 -95.33
C THR A 207 -23.11 -67.29 -95.51
#